data_AF-A0A101V8H0-F1
#
_entry.id   AF-A0A101V8H0-F1
#
_cell.length_a   1.000
_cell.length_b   1.000
_cell.length_c   1.000
_cell.angle_alpha   90.00
_cell.angle_beta   90.00
_cell.angle_gamma   90.00
#
_symmetry.space_group_name_H-M   'P 1'
#
loop_
_entity.id
_entity.type
_entity.pdbx_description
1 polymer ?
#
loop_
_entity_poly.entity_id
_entity_poly.type
_entity_poly.pdbx_seq_one_letter_code
_entity_poly.pdbx_strand_id
1 'polypeptide(L)'
;MEFILETALAGLSGSLKSVSKIAMIIIPIMVVIEVLKALSILEKIYFLIEPLLKLFKLPKEAALPLMAGLIFGLTFGAGLIIQAARAGYLSNKDLIIVNVFLALCHSLLEDTFLFVIVGASAVTLISIRLISALIITFLLARYFENIICFIKRIKAKKTNGLHEVNKA
;
A
#
# COMPACT_ATOMS: atom_id res chain seq x y z
N MET A 1 -17.16 -29.69 -35.39
CA MET A 1 -16.28 -28.51 -35.56
C MET A 1 -17.06 -27.21 -35.31
N GLU A 2 -18.30 -27.09 -35.79
CA GLU A 2 -19.14 -25.90 -35.60
C GLU A 2 -19.43 -25.53 -34.13
N PHE A 3 -19.70 -26.52 -33.26
CA PHE A 3 -19.89 -26.30 -31.82
C PHE A 3 -18.70 -25.61 -31.13
N ILE A 4 -17.46 -25.90 -31.58
CA ILE A 4 -16.24 -25.29 -31.03
C ILE A 4 -16.12 -23.84 -31.52
N LEU A 5 -16.48 -23.54 -32.76
CA LEU A 5 -16.45 -22.17 -33.27
C LEU A 5 -17.55 -21.29 -32.67
N GLU A 6 -18.73 -21.83 -32.42
CA GLU A 6 -19.84 -21.10 -31.81
C GLU A 6 -19.56 -20.75 -30.35
N THR A 7 -19.03 -21.71 -29.58
CA THR A 7 -18.58 -21.46 -28.19
C THR A 7 -17.39 -20.50 -28.13
N ALA A 8 -16.46 -20.56 -29.08
CA ALA A 8 -15.35 -19.61 -29.19
C ALA A 8 -15.81 -18.18 -29.51
N LEU A 9 -16.73 -18.00 -30.47
CA LEU A 9 -17.31 -16.69 -30.83
C LEU A 9 -18.17 -16.10 -29.70
N ALA A 10 -18.96 -16.94 -29.02
CA ALA A 10 -19.74 -16.53 -27.86
C ALA A 10 -18.82 -16.10 -26.70
N GLY A 11 -17.75 -16.85 -26.42
CA GLY A 11 -16.75 -16.50 -25.41
C GLY A 11 -15.99 -15.21 -25.73
N LEU A 12 -15.61 -15.02 -27.00
CA LEU A 12 -14.91 -13.82 -27.46
C LEU A 12 -15.80 -12.57 -27.34
N SER A 13 -17.04 -12.64 -27.82
CA SER A 13 -17.99 -11.53 -27.75
C SER A 13 -18.40 -11.19 -26.30
N GLY A 14 -18.54 -12.20 -25.44
CA GLY A 14 -18.77 -12.01 -24.00
C GLY A 14 -17.59 -11.32 -23.32
N SER A 15 -16.37 -11.76 -23.62
CA SER A 15 -15.15 -11.18 -23.04
C SER A 15 -14.92 -9.74 -23.50
N LEU A 16 -15.12 -9.45 -24.79
CA LEU A 16 -15.04 -8.09 -25.35
C LEU A 16 -16.04 -7.14 -24.67
N LYS A 17 -17.28 -7.58 -24.44
CA LYS A 17 -18.28 -6.79 -23.73
C LYS A 17 -17.86 -6.48 -22.29
N SER A 18 -17.29 -7.47 -21.58
CA SER A 18 -16.83 -7.28 -20.21
C SER A 18 -15.64 -6.33 -20.12
N VAL A 19 -14.63 -6.50 -20.97
CA VAL A 19 -13.45 -5.61 -21.03
C VAL A 19 -13.88 -4.18 -21.37
N SER A 20 -14.78 -4.01 -22.35
CA SER A 20 -15.27 -2.69 -22.75
C SER A 20 -16.03 -1.98 -21.61
N LYS A 21 -16.86 -2.70 -20.85
CA LYS A 21 -17.53 -2.15 -19.66
C LYS A 21 -16.54 -1.70 -18.60
N ILE A 22 -15.55 -2.54 -18.27
CA ILE A 22 -14.52 -2.21 -17.27
C ILE A 22 -13.70 -1.00 -17.72
N ALA A 23 -13.26 -0.98 -18.98
CA ALA A 23 -12.48 0.13 -19.53
C ALA A 23 -13.26 1.46 -19.49
N MET A 24 -14.56 1.43 -19.85
CA MET A 24 -15.43 2.60 -19.80
C MET A 24 -15.60 3.16 -18.37
N ILE A 25 -15.34 2.37 -17.33
CA ILE A 25 -15.42 2.78 -15.92
C ILE A 25 -14.06 3.23 -15.39
N ILE A 26 -13.01 2.44 -15.62
CA ILE A 26 -11.67 2.72 -15.09
C ILE A 26 -11.08 3.97 -15.72
N ILE A 27 -11.26 4.17 -17.04
CA ILE A 27 -10.68 5.32 -17.74
C ILE A 27 -11.17 6.66 -17.15
N PRO A 28 -12.49 6.90 -16.97
CA PRO A 28 -12.97 8.11 -16.30
C PRO A 28 -12.44 8.27 -14.86
N ILE A 29 -12.42 7.18 -14.08
CA ILE A 29 -11.93 7.21 -12.69
C ILE A 29 -10.46 7.63 -12.66
N MET A 30 -9.63 7.08 -13.55
CA MET A 30 -8.21 7.44 -13.68
C MET A 30 -8.02 8.91 -14.06
N VAL A 31 -8.82 9.42 -14.99
CA VAL A 31 -8.78 10.84 -15.36
C VAL A 31 -9.12 11.73 -14.17
N VAL A 32 -10.18 11.41 -13.42
CA VAL A 32 -10.55 12.16 -12.21
C VAL A 32 -9.44 12.13 -11.17
N ILE A 33 -8.87 10.95 -10.92
CA ILE A 33 -7.74 10.76 -10.01
C ILE A 33 -6.54 11.62 -10.41
N GLU A 34 -6.17 11.64 -11.69
CA GLU A 34 -5.03 12.41 -12.19
C GLU A 34 -5.26 13.91 -12.06
N VAL A 35 -6.51 14.39 -12.26
CA VAL A 35 -6.89 15.78 -11.99
C VAL A 35 -6.81 16.12 -10.50
N LEU A 36 -7.32 15.26 -9.62
CA LEU A 36 -7.23 15.45 -8.16
C LEU A 36 -5.78 15.56 -7.69
N LYS A 37 -4.91 14.75 -8.29
CA LYS A 37 -3.47 14.79 -8.06
C LYS A 37 -2.84 16.10 -8.56
N ALA A 38 -3.19 16.57 -9.75
CA ALA A 38 -2.69 17.83 -10.30
C ALA A 38 -3.05 19.05 -9.42
N LEU A 39 -4.12 18.97 -8.65
CA LEU A 39 -4.54 20.01 -7.70
C LEU A 39 -3.80 19.97 -6.35
N SER A 40 -2.83 19.05 -6.17
CA SER A 40 -2.09 18.81 -4.91
C SER A 40 -3.00 18.71 -3.67
N ILE A 41 -4.22 18.20 -3.85
CA ILE A 41 -5.19 18.03 -2.76
C ILE A 41 -4.63 17.06 -1.71
N LEU A 42 -3.78 16.11 -2.13
CA LEU A 42 -3.17 15.17 -1.21
C LEU A 42 -2.35 15.86 -0.12
N GLU A 43 -1.49 16.81 -0.46
CA GLU A 43 -0.66 17.50 0.54
C GLU A 43 -1.51 18.21 1.62
N LYS A 44 -2.73 18.61 1.27
CA LYS A 44 -3.69 19.26 2.19
C LYS A 44 -4.41 18.28 3.11
N ILE A 45 -4.45 16.99 2.80
CA ILE A 45 -5.18 15.96 3.55
C ILE A 45 -4.25 15.13 4.48
N TYR A 46 -3.07 15.68 4.79
CA TYR A 46 -2.11 15.07 5.74
C TYR A 46 -2.77 14.57 7.05
N PHE A 47 -3.75 15.30 7.58
CA PHE A 47 -4.40 15.00 8.86
C PHE A 47 -5.15 13.65 8.86
N LEU A 48 -5.58 13.17 7.69
CA LEU A 48 -6.35 11.93 7.57
C LEU A 48 -5.47 10.69 7.73
N ILE A 49 -4.19 10.81 7.36
CA ILE A 49 -3.19 9.73 7.47
C ILE A 49 -2.39 9.83 8.77
N GLU A 50 -2.39 10.97 9.46
CA GLU A 50 -1.79 11.14 10.77
C GLU A 50 -2.09 10.02 11.80
N PRO A 51 -3.33 9.52 11.97
CA PRO A 51 -3.60 8.42 12.89
C PRO A 51 -2.91 7.11 12.48
N LEU A 52 -2.83 6.82 11.18
CA LEU A 52 -2.13 5.64 10.64
C LEU A 52 -0.62 5.74 10.89
N LEU A 53 -0.05 6.92 10.70
CA LEU A 53 1.38 7.16 10.96
C LEU A 53 1.72 6.95 12.44
N LYS A 54 0.89 7.50 13.33
CA LYS A 54 1.06 7.31 14.78
C LYS A 54 0.93 5.84 15.18
N LEU A 55 -0.04 5.12 14.61
CA LEU A 55 -0.25 3.71 14.88
C LEU A 55 0.97 2.86 14.52
N PHE A 56 1.60 3.15 13.38
CA PHE A 56 2.78 2.43 12.90
C PHE A 56 4.12 3.05 13.32
N LYS A 57 4.09 4.13 14.11
CA LYS A 57 5.27 4.91 14.52
C LYS A 57 6.13 5.37 13.33
N LEU A 58 5.49 5.72 12.23
CA LEU A 58 6.15 6.18 11.01
C LEU A 58 6.44 7.68 11.07
N PRO A 59 7.51 8.13 10.38
CA PRO A 59 7.81 9.56 10.26
C PRO A 59 6.78 10.26 9.34
N LYS A 60 6.66 11.58 9.44
CA LYS A 60 5.64 12.37 8.70
C LYS A 60 5.83 12.28 7.20
N GLU A 61 7.05 12.04 6.77
CA GLU A 61 7.49 11.88 5.40
C GLU A 61 6.90 10.61 4.75
N ALA A 62 6.41 9.65 5.54
CA ALA A 62 5.66 8.49 5.04
C ALA A 62 4.22 8.82 4.64
N ALA A 63 3.69 10.00 5.01
CA ALA A 63 2.30 10.38 4.78
C ALA A 63 1.95 10.39 3.28
N LEU A 64 2.78 11.08 2.48
CA LEU A 64 2.54 11.24 1.05
C LEU A 64 2.58 9.90 0.31
N PRO A 65 3.60 9.03 0.48
CA PRO A 65 3.60 7.71 -0.13
C PRO A 65 2.41 6.83 0.28
N LEU A 66 2.05 6.82 1.58
CA LEU A 66 0.92 6.03 2.08
C LEU A 66 -0.40 6.48 1.46
N MET A 67 -0.65 7.78 1.46
CA MET A 67 -1.91 8.33 0.96
C MET A 67 -2.04 8.16 -0.56
N ALA A 68 -0.96 8.43 -1.27
CA ALA A 68 -0.87 8.19 -2.70
C ALA A 68 -1.16 6.73 -3.04
N GLY A 69 -0.58 5.78 -2.29
CA GLY A 69 -0.83 4.36 -2.50
C GLY A 69 -2.26 3.92 -2.18
N LEU A 70 -2.85 4.46 -1.11
CA LEU A 70 -4.22 4.17 -0.68
C LEU A 70 -5.27 4.69 -1.68
N ILE A 71 -5.08 5.90 -2.21
CA ILE A 71 -6.08 6.58 -3.05
C ILE A 71 -5.85 6.25 -4.54
N PHE A 72 -4.60 6.29 -4.99
CA PHE A 72 -4.22 6.22 -6.41
C PHE A 72 -3.53 4.93 -6.81
N GLY A 73 -3.37 4.00 -5.87
CA GLY A 73 -2.80 2.70 -6.15
C GLY A 73 -1.28 2.61 -5.98
N LEU A 74 -0.81 1.37 -5.99
CA LEU A 74 0.56 1.04 -5.62
C LEU A 74 1.60 1.60 -6.57
N THR A 75 1.32 1.65 -7.88
CA THR A 75 2.27 2.17 -8.89
C THR A 75 2.69 3.61 -8.58
N PHE A 76 1.72 4.45 -8.20
CA PHE A 76 1.99 5.83 -7.86
C PHE A 76 2.62 5.95 -6.47
N GLY A 77 2.07 5.25 -5.47
CA GLY A 77 2.65 5.20 -4.13
C GLY A 77 4.12 4.73 -4.11
N ALA A 78 4.45 3.70 -4.89
CA ALA A 78 5.80 3.14 -4.99
C ALA A 78 6.82 4.15 -5.54
N GLY A 79 6.43 4.98 -6.51
CA GLY A 79 7.28 6.07 -7.00
C GLY A 79 7.67 7.04 -5.88
N LEU A 80 6.71 7.40 -5.02
CA LEU A 80 6.95 8.26 -3.86
C LEU A 80 7.73 7.55 -2.75
N ILE A 81 7.50 6.25 -2.53
CA ILE A 81 8.31 5.44 -1.60
C ILE A 81 9.77 5.45 -2.04
N ILE A 82 10.04 5.21 -3.33
CA ILE A 82 11.41 5.20 -3.88
C ILE A 82 12.05 6.57 -3.73
N GLN A 83 11.31 7.66 -3.97
CA GLN A 83 11.81 9.02 -3.79
C GLN A 83 12.16 9.30 -2.32
N ALA A 84 11.28 8.94 -1.39
CA ALA A 84 11.50 9.11 0.04
C ALA A 84 12.65 8.22 0.57
N ALA A 85 12.82 7.02 0.01
CA ALA A 85 13.95 6.14 0.29
C ALA A 85 15.28 6.75 -0.16
N ARG A 86 15.34 7.31 -1.39
CA ARG A 86 16.55 7.97 -1.92
C ARG A 86 16.90 9.24 -1.18
N ALA A 87 15.90 10.00 -0.72
CA ALA A 87 16.10 11.20 0.08
C ALA A 87 16.54 10.90 1.52
N GLY A 88 16.47 9.63 1.97
CA GLY A 88 16.88 9.23 3.32
C GLY A 88 15.88 9.59 4.41
N TYR A 89 14.65 9.97 4.06
CA TYR A 89 13.61 10.33 5.03
C TYR A 89 12.98 9.12 5.73
N LEU A 90 13.04 7.94 5.09
CA LEU A 90 12.50 6.69 5.61
C LEU A 90 13.61 5.70 5.91
N SER A 91 13.60 5.11 7.10
CA SER A 91 14.50 4.01 7.42
C SER A 91 14.08 2.73 6.70
N ASN A 92 14.99 1.75 6.58
CA ASN A 92 14.68 0.44 5.99
C ASN A 92 13.46 -0.25 6.64
N LYS A 93 13.22 0.01 7.94
CA LYS A 93 12.05 -0.53 8.62
C LYS A 93 10.77 0.15 8.16
N ASP A 94 10.80 1.47 8.05
CA ASP A 94 9.66 2.28 7.67
C ASP A 94 9.24 1.94 6.24
N LEU A 95 10.21 1.74 5.35
CA LEU A 95 9.99 1.28 3.97
C LEU A 95 9.26 -0.07 3.93
N ILE A 96 9.68 -1.03 4.76
CA ILE A 96 9.03 -2.35 4.82
C ILE A 96 7.59 -2.22 5.34
N ILE A 97 7.38 -1.47 6.42
CA ILE A 97 6.04 -1.29 7.02
C ILE A 97 5.09 -0.62 6.02
N VAL A 98 5.53 0.47 5.38
CA VAL A 98 4.75 1.18 4.36
C VAL A 98 4.45 0.25 3.17
N ASN A 99 5.44 -0.49 2.69
CA ASN A 99 5.26 -1.37 1.53
C ASN A 99 4.30 -2.52 1.82
N VAL A 100 4.39 -3.14 3.01
CA VAL A 100 3.47 -4.22 3.40
C VAL A 100 2.05 -3.70 3.58
N PHE A 101 1.89 -2.54 4.21
CA PHE A 101 0.58 -1.93 4.36
C PHE A 101 -0.08 -1.65 3.00
N LEU A 102 0.64 -1.02 2.08
CA LEU A 102 0.13 -0.74 0.75
C LEU A 102 -0.09 -2.01 -0.08
N ALA A 103 0.75 -3.04 0.05
CA ALA A 103 0.51 -4.31 -0.62
C ALA A 103 -0.89 -4.88 -0.29
N LEU A 104 -1.36 -4.68 0.94
CA LEU A 104 -2.65 -5.20 1.41
C LEU A 104 -3.86 -4.30 1.09
N CYS A 105 -3.68 -2.98 1.09
CA CYS A 105 -4.80 -2.02 0.97
C CYS A 105 -4.63 -0.92 -0.08
N HIS A 106 -3.70 -1.05 -1.03
CA HIS A 106 -3.57 -0.11 -2.14
C HIS A 106 -4.86 -0.02 -2.97
N SER A 107 -5.05 1.14 -3.62
CA SER A 107 -6.21 1.47 -4.47
C SER A 107 -7.56 1.23 -3.78
N LEU A 108 -7.66 1.61 -2.50
CA LEU A 108 -8.88 1.44 -1.70
C LEU A 108 -10.10 2.10 -2.35
N LEU A 109 -9.90 3.23 -3.05
CA LEU A 109 -10.98 3.87 -3.81
C LEU A 109 -11.24 3.16 -5.14
N GLU A 110 -10.24 3.06 -6.01
CA GLU A 110 -10.39 2.51 -7.37
C GLU A 110 -10.98 1.10 -7.36
N ASP A 111 -10.42 0.20 -6.55
CA ASP A 111 -10.88 -1.19 -6.47
C ASP A 111 -12.30 -1.25 -5.94
N THR A 112 -12.62 -0.45 -4.92
CA THR A 112 -13.97 -0.44 -4.35
C THR A 112 -15.00 0.08 -5.35
N PHE A 113 -14.71 1.16 -6.06
CA PHE A 113 -15.63 1.68 -7.09
C PHE A 113 -15.87 0.66 -8.18
N LEU A 114 -14.81 -0.01 -8.66
CA LEU A 114 -14.93 -1.07 -9.66
C LEU A 114 -15.86 -2.18 -9.16
N PHE A 115 -15.62 -2.71 -7.97
CA PHE A 115 -16.43 -3.81 -7.43
C PHE A 115 -17.87 -3.41 -7.09
N VAL A 116 -18.10 -2.18 -6.63
CA VAL A 116 -19.46 -1.66 -6.36
C VAL A 116 -20.28 -1.62 -7.63
N ILE A 117 -19.69 -1.18 -8.74
CA ILE A 117 -20.38 -1.14 -10.03
C ILE A 117 -20.68 -2.54 -10.56
N VAL A 118 -19.85 -3.53 -10.22
CA VAL A 118 -20.09 -4.95 -10.50
C VAL A 118 -21.15 -5.57 -9.57
N GLY A 119 -21.62 -4.84 -8.55
CA GLY A 119 -22.70 -5.24 -7.65
C GLY A 119 -22.24 -5.71 -6.27
N ALA A 120 -20.98 -5.52 -5.90
CA ALA A 120 -20.47 -5.87 -4.58
C ALA A 120 -20.75 -4.77 -3.54
N SER A 121 -20.85 -5.13 -2.26
CA SER A 121 -21.03 -4.15 -1.19
C SER A 121 -19.72 -3.43 -0.87
N ALA A 122 -19.70 -2.10 -1.02
CA ALA A 122 -18.52 -1.26 -0.71
C ALA A 122 -18.00 -1.47 0.72
N VAL A 123 -18.92 -1.48 1.68
CA VAL A 123 -18.61 -1.52 3.12
C VAL A 123 -17.83 -2.78 3.48
N THR A 124 -18.28 -3.95 2.99
CA THR A 124 -17.62 -5.23 3.29
C THR A 124 -16.21 -5.28 2.70
N LEU A 125 -16.03 -4.81 1.46
CA LEU A 125 -14.74 -4.83 0.78
C LEU A 125 -13.71 -3.92 1.48
N ILE A 126 -14.10 -2.68 1.76
CA ILE A 126 -13.23 -1.74 2.46
C ILE A 126 -12.92 -2.25 3.86
N SER A 127 -13.93 -2.71 4.61
CA SER A 127 -13.74 -3.13 6.00
C SER A 127 -12.79 -4.30 6.11
N ILE A 128 -12.99 -5.36 5.31
CA ILE A 128 -12.13 -6.54 5.35
C ILE A 128 -10.69 -6.20 4.95
N ARG A 129 -10.49 -5.42 3.88
CA ARG A 129 -9.15 -5.01 3.43
C ARG A 129 -8.45 -4.11 4.44
N LEU A 130 -9.15 -3.11 4.97
CA LEU A 130 -8.55 -2.17 5.92
C LEU A 130 -8.24 -2.85 7.25
N ILE A 131 -9.14 -3.68 7.78
CA ILE A 131 -8.92 -4.41 9.03
C ILE A 131 -7.78 -5.41 8.89
N SER A 132 -7.75 -6.21 7.82
CA SER A 132 -6.67 -7.18 7.59
C SER A 132 -5.32 -6.48 7.40
N ALA A 133 -5.28 -5.39 6.63
CA ALA A 133 -4.06 -4.59 6.46
C ALA A 133 -3.58 -4.00 7.80
N LEU A 134 -4.48 -3.41 8.58
CA LEU A 134 -4.14 -2.86 9.89
C LEU A 134 -3.59 -3.94 10.83
N ILE A 135 -4.24 -5.10 10.93
CA ILE A 135 -3.82 -6.19 11.82
C ILE A 135 -2.45 -6.73 11.40
N ILE A 136 -2.28 -7.08 10.12
CA ILE A 136 -1.04 -7.68 9.63
C ILE A 136 0.13 -6.71 9.76
N THR A 137 -0.05 -5.46 9.32
CA THR A 137 1.00 -4.43 9.41
C THR A 137 1.32 -4.10 10.86
N PHE A 138 0.33 -4.02 11.75
CA PHE A 138 0.57 -3.77 13.17
C PHE A 138 1.37 -4.89 13.84
N LEU A 139 1.01 -6.15 13.59
CA LEU A 139 1.76 -7.31 14.08
C LEU A 139 3.19 -7.30 13.56
N LEU A 140 3.36 -6.99 12.27
CA LEU A 140 4.67 -6.92 11.65
C LEU A 140 5.53 -5.80 12.25
N ALA A 141 4.97 -4.60 12.41
CA ALA A 141 5.67 -3.48 13.02
C ALA A 141 6.20 -3.83 14.42
N ARG A 142 5.37 -4.51 15.23
CA ARG A 142 5.76 -4.95 16.57
C ARG A 142 6.81 -6.07 16.57
N TYR A 143 6.71 -7.01 15.64
CA TYR A 143 7.71 -8.09 15.50
C TYR A 143 9.07 -7.55 15.06
N PHE A 144 9.09 -6.58 14.14
CA PHE A 144 10.32 -5.90 13.72
C PHE A 144 10.96 -5.10 14.86
N GLU A 145 10.19 -4.39 15.68
CA GLU A 145 10.75 -3.73 16.88
C GLU A 145 11.48 -4.72 17.79
N ASN A 146 10.89 -5.89 18.04
CA ASN A 146 11.47 -6.94 18.88
C ASN A 146 12.80 -7.47 18.30
N ILE A 147 12.84 -7.76 17.00
CA ILE A 147 14.06 -8.25 16.33
C ILE A 147 15.18 -7.22 16.37
N ILE A 148 14.90 -5.96 16.03
CA ILE A 148 15.96 -4.94 16.02
C ILE A 148 16.44 -4.62 17.45
N CYS A 149 15.54 -4.63 18.44
CA CYS A 149 15.94 -4.49 19.85
C CYS A 149 16.86 -5.64 20.28
N PHE A 150 16.55 -6.87 19.87
CA PHE A 150 17.35 -8.06 20.14
C PHE A 150 18.74 -7.98 19.49
N ILE A 151 18.83 -7.59 18.22
CA ILE A 151 20.13 -7.41 17.52
C ILE A 151 20.96 -6.29 18.17
N LYS A 152 20.34 -5.16 18.56
CA LYS A 152 21.03 -4.09 19.30
C LYS A 152 21.61 -4.61 20.62
N ARG A 153 20.85 -5.43 21.36
CA ARG A 153 21.30 -6.07 22.60
C ARG A 153 22.52 -6.98 22.38
N ILE A 154 22.50 -7.80 21.33
CA ILE A 154 23.64 -8.67 20.99
C ILE A 154 24.87 -7.84 20.62
N LYS A 155 24.70 -6.79 19.80
CA LYS A 155 25.82 -5.92 19.39
C LYS A 155 26.41 -5.16 20.58
N ALA A 156 25.57 -4.61 21.45
CA ALA A 156 26.00 -3.93 22.67
C ALA A 156 26.77 -4.86 23.62
N LYS A 157 26.33 -6.12 23.76
CA LYS A 157 27.05 -7.13 24.57
C LYS A 157 28.41 -7.47 23.98
N LYS A 158 28.53 -7.53 22.65
CA LYS A 158 29.79 -7.79 21.94
C LYS A 158 30.78 -6.61 22.04
N THR A 159 30.30 -5.38 22.02
CA THR A 159 31.14 -4.18 22.16
C THR A 159 31.66 -4.00 23.59
N ASN A 160 30.85 -4.27 24.62
CA ASN A 160 31.32 -4.23 26.02
C ASN A 160 32.28 -5.39 26.34
N GLY A 161 32.07 -6.59 25.78
CA GLY A 161 33.00 -7.72 25.97
C GLY A 161 34.38 -7.49 25.34
N LEU A 162 34.48 -6.75 24.23
CA LEU A 162 35.78 -6.39 23.64
C LEU A 162 36.55 -5.35 24.48
N HIS A 163 35.84 -4.49 25.21
CA HIS A 163 36.46 -3.46 26.04
C HIS A 163 37.00 -4.01 27.37
N GLU A 164 36.45 -5.10 27.90
CA GLU A 164 37.01 -5.79 29.08
C GLU A 164 38.21 -6.66 28.73
N VAL A 165 38.21 -7.35 27.59
CA VAL A 165 39.34 -8.20 27.17
C VAL A 165 40.58 -7.38 26.79
N ASN A 166 40.41 -6.16 26.29
CA ASN A 166 41.55 -5.29 25.91
C ASN A 166 42.09 -4.44 27.07
N LYS A 167 41.62 -4.69 28.30
CA LYS A 167 42.02 -4.00 29.53
C LYS A 167 42.67 -4.94 30.57
N ALA A 168 42.73 -6.24 30.26
CA ALA A 168 43.45 -7.27 31.00
C ALA A 168 44.75 -7.62 30.26
#